data_AF-A0A1Y1Q6T5-F1
#
_entry.id   AF-A0A1Y1Q6T5-F1
#
_cell.length_a   1.000
_cell.length_b   1.000
_cell.length_c   1.000
_cell.angle_alpha   90.00
_cell.angle_beta   90.00
_cell.angle_gamma   90.00
#
_symmetry.space_group_name_H-M   'P 1'
#
loop_
_entity.id
_entity.type
_entity.pdbx_description
1 polymer ?
#
loop_
_entity_poly.entity_id
_entity_poly.type
_entity_poly.pdbx_seq_one_letter_code
_entity_poly.pdbx_strand_id
1 'polypeptide(L)'
;MAAGFRPDTTPANDVVEEITSTPTADRIRKTKAITTLSTETGRSFDPEIKRFWRVRDGVLTNGSVGQLSYELVPNRYDHSRANSSNADWLAHDVFFTRYNTCEQHAANNSTTDCGANVSQFANGESLDQQDVVMWYKQSYHHLPRSEDSNRIGTVWSSFQLLPRDWHATNPF
;
A
#
# COMPACT_ATOMS: atom_id res chain seq x y z
N MET A 1 6.40 2.31 6.32
CA MET A 1 5.45 2.11 7.44
C MET A 1 4.72 0.81 7.22
N ALA A 2 4.47 0.02 8.26
CA ALA A 2 3.64 -1.18 8.20
C ALA A 2 2.23 -0.85 8.69
N ALA A 3 1.21 -1.37 8.02
CA ALA A 3 -0.16 -1.37 8.50
C ALA A 3 -0.71 -2.79 8.34
N GLY A 4 -1.03 -3.44 9.46
CA GLY A 4 -1.84 -4.66 9.46
C GLY A 4 -3.28 -4.29 9.16
N PHE A 5 -3.86 -4.91 8.15
CA PHE A 5 -5.26 -4.67 7.80
C PHE A 5 -6.10 -5.75 8.46
N ARG A 6 -7.08 -5.31 9.25
CA ARG A 6 -8.15 -6.17 9.76
C ARG A 6 -9.44 -5.38 9.62
N PRO A 7 -10.06 -5.40 8.42
CA PRO A 7 -11.33 -4.72 8.18
C PRO A 7 -12.44 -5.21 9.12
N ASP A 8 -12.33 -6.45 9.62
CA ASP A 8 -13.19 -7.04 10.64
C ASP A 8 -12.37 -7.68 11.79
N THR A 9 -13.00 -8.54 12.62
CA THR A 9 -12.31 -9.27 13.71
C THR A 9 -11.60 -10.55 13.27
N THR A 10 -11.69 -10.92 12.00
CA THR A 10 -11.23 -12.18 11.42
C THR A 10 -9.91 -11.93 10.69
N PRO A 11 -8.78 -12.49 11.14
CA PRO A 11 -7.50 -12.21 10.50
C PRO A 11 -7.26 -13.04 9.22
N ALA A 12 -8.12 -13.98 8.82
CA ALA A 12 -7.75 -15.01 7.83
C ALA A 12 -8.56 -14.93 6.53
N ASN A 13 -8.99 -13.75 6.13
CA ASN A 13 -9.87 -13.57 4.97
C ASN A 13 -9.59 -12.28 4.20
N ASP A 14 -8.47 -11.59 4.48
CA ASP A 14 -8.14 -10.37 3.76
C ASP A 14 -7.78 -10.67 2.30
N VAL A 15 -8.19 -9.76 1.41
CA VAL A 15 -7.89 -9.84 -0.01
C VAL A 15 -7.34 -8.50 -0.48
N VAL A 16 -6.17 -8.55 -1.09
CA VAL A 16 -5.54 -7.39 -1.72
C VAL A 16 -6.00 -7.28 -3.17
N GLU A 17 -6.51 -6.11 -3.53
CA GLU A 17 -6.89 -5.78 -4.90
C GLU A 17 -6.05 -4.63 -5.43
N GLU A 18 -5.41 -4.85 -6.57
CA GLU A 18 -4.85 -3.80 -7.41
C GLU A 18 -5.91 -3.31 -8.39
N ILE A 19 -6.12 -2.00 -8.40
CA ILE A 19 -7.11 -1.37 -9.26
C ILE A 19 -6.39 -0.40 -10.18
N THR A 20 -6.70 -0.49 -11.48
CA THR A 20 -6.19 0.41 -12.51
C THR A 20 -7.34 1.04 -13.28
N SER A 21 -7.09 2.24 -13.79
CA SER A 21 -8.00 3.03 -14.61
C SER A 21 -7.22 3.56 -15.82
N THR A 22 -7.26 2.80 -16.91
CA THR A 22 -6.53 3.12 -18.14
C THR A 22 -7.38 4.03 -19.02
N PRO A 23 -6.95 5.27 -19.31
CA PRO A 23 -7.66 6.16 -20.21
C PRO A 23 -7.50 5.74 -21.67
N THR A 24 -8.50 6.04 -22.50
CA THR A 24 -8.34 6.03 -23.96
C THR A 24 -7.37 7.13 -24.41
N ALA A 25 -6.83 7.01 -25.62
CA ALA A 25 -5.88 8.00 -26.17
C ALA A 25 -6.46 9.43 -26.20
N ASP A 26 -7.76 9.57 -26.47
CA ASP A 26 -8.50 10.84 -26.43
C ASP A 26 -8.86 11.31 -25.00
N ARG A 27 -8.61 10.48 -23.98
CA ARG A 27 -8.89 10.69 -22.55
C ARG A 27 -10.38 10.90 -22.21
N ILE A 28 -11.29 10.54 -23.10
CA ILE A 28 -12.74 10.70 -22.90
C ILE A 28 -13.33 9.48 -22.15
N ARG A 29 -12.73 8.30 -22.31
CA ARG A 29 -13.18 7.06 -21.65
C ARG A 29 -12.05 6.48 -20.80
N LYS A 30 -12.44 5.65 -19.83
CA LYS A 30 -11.51 4.91 -18.98
C LYS A 30 -12.02 3.49 -18.81
N THR A 31 -11.10 2.53 -18.86
CA THR A 31 -11.37 1.13 -18.52
C THR A 31 -10.83 0.86 -17.14
N LYS A 32 -11.68 0.34 -16.26
CA LYS A 32 -11.28 -0.12 -14.92
C LYS A 32 -10.92 -1.60 -14.98
N ALA A 33 -9.78 -1.98 -14.42
CA ALA A 33 -9.45 -3.38 -14.14
C ALA A 33 -9.20 -3.56 -12.65
N ILE A 34 -9.60 -4.71 -12.12
CA ILE A 34 -9.39 -5.12 -10.73
C ILE A 34 -8.67 -6.47 -10.78
N THR A 35 -7.53 -6.56 -10.13
CA THR A 35 -6.70 -7.75 -10.07
C THR A 35 -6.46 -8.13 -8.62
N THR A 36 -6.82 -9.35 -8.24
CA THR A 36 -6.47 -9.89 -6.93
C THR A 36 -4.99 -10.23 -6.88
N LEU A 37 -4.28 -9.80 -5.82
CA LEU A 37 -2.92 -10.21 -5.54
C LEU A 37 -2.95 -11.38 -4.57
N SER A 38 -2.73 -12.60 -5.07
CA SER A 38 -2.82 -13.85 -4.29
C SER A 38 -1.50 -14.33 -3.71
N THR A 39 -0.40 -13.65 -4.01
CA THR A 39 0.93 -13.95 -3.48
C THR A 39 1.61 -12.68 -3.02
N GLU A 40 2.50 -12.82 -2.05
CA GLU A 40 3.26 -11.70 -1.53
C GLU A 40 4.05 -11.00 -2.63
N THR A 41 4.03 -9.67 -2.62
CA THR A 41 4.55 -8.95 -3.76
C THR A 41 4.80 -7.48 -3.51
N GLY A 42 5.81 -6.94 -4.20
CA GLY A 42 6.06 -5.50 -4.32
C GLY A 42 5.31 -4.91 -5.51
N ARG A 43 4.79 -3.69 -5.35
CA ARG A 43 4.13 -2.93 -6.41
C ARG A 43 4.52 -1.46 -6.37
N SER A 44 4.44 -0.80 -7.52
CA SER A 44 4.80 0.60 -7.69
C SER A 44 3.61 1.38 -8.22
N PHE A 45 3.44 2.63 -7.75
CA PHE A 45 2.37 3.49 -8.24
C PHE A 45 2.55 3.73 -9.73
N ASP A 46 1.46 3.91 -10.44
CA ASP A 46 1.50 4.28 -11.85
C ASP A 46 0.44 5.36 -12.09
N PRO A 47 0.83 6.63 -12.26
CA PRO A 47 -0.10 7.73 -12.45
C PRO A 47 -0.86 7.67 -13.78
N GLU A 48 -0.27 7.07 -14.82
CA GLU A 48 -0.85 7.02 -16.17
C GLU A 48 -2.10 6.13 -16.19
N ILE A 49 -2.03 5.00 -15.50
CA ILE A 49 -3.17 4.09 -15.31
C ILE A 49 -3.85 4.27 -13.95
N LYS A 50 -3.48 5.32 -13.20
CA LYS A 50 -4.00 5.60 -11.84
C LYS A 50 -4.03 4.34 -10.96
N ARG A 51 -2.93 3.59 -10.91
CA ARG A 51 -2.85 2.37 -10.10
C ARG A 51 -2.96 2.72 -8.61
N PHE A 52 -3.86 2.04 -7.92
CA PHE A 52 -3.99 2.08 -6.46
C PHE A 52 -4.36 0.70 -5.93
N TRP A 53 -4.32 0.54 -4.61
CA TRP A 53 -4.65 -0.71 -3.95
C TRP A 53 -5.66 -0.49 -2.84
N ARG A 54 -6.49 -1.51 -2.64
CA ARG A 54 -7.31 -1.65 -1.44
C ARG A 54 -7.12 -3.02 -0.83
N VAL A 55 -7.28 -3.09 0.48
CA VAL A 55 -7.44 -4.35 1.21
C VAL A 55 -8.91 -4.46 1.59
N ARG A 56 -9.53 -5.58 1.23
CA ARG A 56 -10.94 -5.84 1.51
C ARG A 56 -11.12 -7.11 2.32
N ASP A 57 -12.24 -7.21 2.99
CA ASP A 57 -12.69 -8.46 3.57
C ASP A 57 -13.14 -9.46 2.48
N GLY A 58 -12.79 -10.72 2.66
CA GLY A 58 -13.16 -11.83 1.77
C GLY A 58 -14.62 -12.27 1.85
N VAL A 59 -15.26 -12.03 2.99
CA VAL A 59 -16.56 -12.60 3.39
C VAL A 59 -17.58 -11.51 3.72
N LEU A 60 -17.18 -10.51 4.51
CA LEU A 60 -18.05 -9.47 5.03
C LEU A 60 -18.45 -8.48 3.93
N THR A 61 -19.76 -8.32 3.76
CA THR A 61 -20.34 -7.41 2.77
C THR A 61 -21.31 -6.45 3.44
N ASN A 62 -21.44 -5.27 2.84
CA ASN A 62 -22.46 -4.30 3.19
C ASN A 62 -23.64 -4.40 2.22
N GLY A 63 -24.35 -5.52 2.28
CA GLY A 63 -25.48 -5.80 1.39
C GLY A 63 -25.07 -5.76 -0.08
N SER A 64 -25.73 -4.90 -0.87
CA SER A 64 -25.47 -4.74 -2.31
C SER A 64 -24.37 -3.74 -2.65
N VAL A 65 -23.78 -3.05 -1.66
CA VAL A 65 -22.79 -1.99 -1.88
C VAL A 65 -21.43 -2.57 -2.27
N GLY A 66 -21.03 -3.65 -1.58
CA GLY A 66 -19.75 -4.32 -1.80
C GLY A 66 -19.17 -4.95 -0.55
N GLN A 67 -17.94 -5.42 -0.67
CA GLN A 67 -17.13 -5.91 0.45
C GLN A 67 -16.47 -4.74 1.17
N LEU A 68 -16.48 -4.78 2.50
CA LEU A 68 -15.87 -3.74 3.32
C LEU A 68 -14.37 -3.69 3.00
N SER A 69 -13.87 -2.48 2.78
CA SER A 69 -12.48 -2.31 2.37
C SER A 69 -11.87 -0.99 2.82
N TYR A 70 -10.55 -0.93 2.77
CA TYR A 70 -9.78 0.28 2.94
C TYR A 70 -8.86 0.49 1.75
N GLU A 71 -8.88 1.70 1.21
CA GLU A 71 -8.01 2.12 0.12
C GLU A 71 -6.80 2.90 0.66
N LEU A 72 -5.61 2.59 0.13
CA LEU A 72 -4.43 3.40 0.36
C LEU A 72 -4.48 4.66 -0.52
N VAL A 73 -4.57 5.82 0.12
CA VAL A 73 -4.56 7.12 -0.55
C VAL A 73 -3.33 7.92 -0.13
N PRO A 74 -2.34 8.11 -1.01
CA PRO A 74 -1.26 9.06 -0.79
C PRO A 74 -1.80 10.49 -0.73
N ASN A 75 -1.44 11.28 0.29
CA ASN A 75 -1.82 12.71 0.32
C ASN A 75 -0.90 13.59 -0.52
N ARG A 76 0.20 13.00 -0.99
CA ARG A 76 1.28 13.62 -1.74
C ARG A 76 1.75 12.61 -2.78
N TYR A 77 1.69 13.00 -4.06
CA TYR A 77 2.10 12.15 -5.18
C TYR A 77 3.50 12.53 -5.72
N ASP A 78 4.12 13.55 -5.14
CA ASP A 78 5.48 14.04 -5.38
C ASP A 78 6.55 13.23 -4.62
N HIS A 79 6.23 11.99 -4.22
CA HIS A 79 7.16 11.12 -3.52
C HIS A 79 8.33 10.73 -4.43
N SER A 80 9.54 10.76 -3.84
CA SER A 80 10.73 10.31 -4.55
C SER A 80 10.64 8.82 -4.83
N ARG A 81 10.72 8.46 -6.11
CA ARG A 81 10.90 7.07 -6.56
C ARG A 81 12.36 6.65 -6.63
N ALA A 82 13.28 7.55 -6.25
CA ALA A 82 14.70 7.27 -6.30
C ALA A 82 15.05 6.15 -5.31
N ASN A 83 15.81 5.17 -5.80
CA ASN A 83 16.49 4.17 -4.97
C ASN A 83 18.00 4.41 -5.07
N SER A 84 18.46 5.60 -4.65
CA SER A 84 19.86 6.01 -4.81
C SER A 84 20.84 5.15 -4.00
N SER A 85 20.35 4.45 -2.98
CA SER A 85 21.14 3.50 -2.19
C SER A 85 21.15 2.08 -2.78
N ASN A 86 20.47 1.83 -3.91
CA ASN A 86 20.29 0.50 -4.51
C ASN A 86 19.85 -0.55 -3.48
N ALA A 87 18.91 -0.18 -2.62
CA ALA A 87 18.39 -1.06 -1.58
C ALA A 87 17.09 -1.72 -2.06
N ASP A 88 17.01 -3.05 -2.03
CA ASP A 88 15.88 -3.80 -2.60
C ASP A 88 14.53 -3.44 -1.93
N TRP A 89 14.56 -3.14 -0.64
CA TRP A 89 13.38 -2.69 0.12
C TRP A 89 12.84 -1.31 -0.28
N LEU A 90 13.58 -0.56 -1.11
CA LEU A 90 13.13 0.70 -1.73
C LEU A 90 12.67 0.55 -3.19
N ALA A 91 12.82 -0.64 -3.79
CA ALA A 91 12.55 -0.87 -5.22
C ALA A 91 11.07 -0.69 -5.60
N HIS A 92 10.17 -0.88 -4.65
CA HIS A 92 8.72 -0.72 -4.82
C HIS A 92 8.15 0.35 -3.88
N ASP A 93 6.95 0.83 -4.17
CA ASP A 93 6.28 1.87 -3.38
C ASP A 93 5.40 1.26 -2.28
N VAL A 94 4.89 0.05 -2.52
CA VAL A 94 4.15 -0.75 -1.55
C VAL A 94 4.60 -2.21 -1.64
N PHE A 95 4.58 -2.92 -0.52
CA PHE A 95 4.66 -4.37 -0.47
C PHE A 95 3.46 -4.91 0.28
N PHE A 96 3.00 -6.11 -0.11
CA PHE A 96 1.98 -6.88 0.58
C PHE A 96 2.59 -8.20 1.01
N THR A 97 2.55 -8.49 2.31
CA THR A 97 3.04 -9.74 2.89
C THR A 97 1.97 -10.37 3.75
N ARG A 98 2.08 -11.69 3.96
CA ARG A 98 1.32 -12.39 4.97
C ARG A 98 1.86 -11.96 6.33
N TYR A 99 0.99 -11.83 7.32
CA TYR A 99 1.42 -11.54 8.68
C TYR A 99 2.35 -12.65 9.20
N ASN A 100 3.54 -12.25 9.64
CA ASN A 100 4.47 -13.11 10.34
C ASN A 100 5.08 -12.36 11.53
N THR A 101 5.11 -13.02 12.69
CA THR A 101 5.56 -12.43 13.96
C THR A 101 7.02 -11.96 13.96
N CYS A 102 7.88 -12.53 13.12
CA CYS A 102 9.27 -12.08 13.00
C CYS A 102 9.49 -10.95 11.97
N GLU A 103 8.48 -10.56 11.20
CA GLU A 103 8.56 -9.47 10.21
C GLU A 103 8.13 -8.14 10.83
N GLN A 104 9.03 -7.50 11.58
CA GLN A 104 8.67 -6.33 12.39
C GLN A 104 9.09 -5.01 11.74
N HIS A 105 10.20 -5.01 10.99
CA HIS A 105 10.74 -3.80 10.39
C HIS A 105 10.96 -3.96 8.89
N ALA A 106 10.49 -2.98 8.11
CA ALA A 106 10.62 -2.99 6.64
C ALA A 106 12.08 -2.97 6.16
N ALA A 107 13.01 -2.55 7.01
CA ALA A 107 14.44 -2.54 6.77
C ALA A 107 15.17 -2.71 8.10
N ASN A 108 16.37 -3.31 8.07
CA ASN A 108 17.17 -3.62 9.25
C ASN A 108 16.39 -4.42 10.30
N ASN A 109 15.56 -5.36 9.86
CA ASN A 109 14.83 -6.26 10.73
C ASN A 109 15.83 -7.14 11.51
N SER A 110 15.77 -7.07 12.84
CA SER A 110 16.76 -7.69 13.73
C SER A 110 16.37 -9.07 14.25
N THR A 111 15.22 -9.61 13.81
CA THR A 111 14.77 -10.94 14.20
C THR A 111 15.58 -12.02 13.46
N THR A 112 15.77 -13.18 14.08
CA THR A 112 16.66 -14.23 13.56
C THR A 112 16.03 -15.15 12.53
N ASP A 113 14.69 -15.15 12.44
CA ASP A 113 13.93 -16.18 11.72
C ASP A 113 13.28 -15.65 10.43
N CYS A 114 13.48 -14.37 10.12
CA CYS A 114 12.88 -13.67 8.99
C CYS A 114 13.96 -12.93 8.18
N GLY A 115 13.56 -12.43 7.00
CA GLY A 115 14.40 -11.55 6.21
C GLY A 115 14.88 -10.30 6.97
N ALA A 116 15.94 -9.67 6.48
CA ALA A 116 16.45 -8.41 7.01
C ALA A 116 15.60 -7.19 6.59
N ASN A 117 14.70 -7.34 5.61
CA ASN A 117 13.90 -6.25 5.05
C ASN A 117 12.68 -6.76 4.26
N VAL A 118 11.79 -5.84 3.87
CA VAL A 118 10.49 -6.15 3.27
C VAL A 118 10.56 -6.82 1.89
N SER A 119 11.62 -6.60 1.11
CA SER A 119 11.76 -7.33 -0.16
C SER A 119 12.12 -8.79 0.05
N GLN A 120 12.69 -9.14 1.21
CA GLN A 120 12.92 -10.54 1.61
C GLN A 120 11.71 -11.15 2.30
N PHE A 121 10.83 -10.33 2.91
CA PHE A 121 9.54 -10.79 3.42
C PHE A 121 8.64 -11.23 2.28
N ALA A 122 8.53 -10.41 1.23
CA ALA A 122 7.74 -10.73 0.03
C ALA A 122 8.39 -11.83 -0.82
N ASN A 123 8.40 -13.05 -0.28
CA ASN A 123 9.15 -14.21 -0.76
C ASN A 123 8.30 -15.13 -1.66
N GLY A 124 7.03 -14.76 -1.89
CA GLY A 124 6.09 -15.48 -2.75
C GLY A 124 5.14 -16.40 -1.99
N GLU A 125 5.05 -16.29 -0.66
CA GLU A 125 3.98 -16.95 0.10
C GLU A 125 2.59 -16.56 -0.43
N SER A 126 1.61 -17.43 -0.19
CA SER A 126 0.23 -17.14 -0.58
C SER A 126 -0.40 -16.11 0.36
N LEU A 127 -1.12 -15.15 -0.21
CA LEU A 127 -1.98 -14.19 0.49
C LEU A 127 -3.44 -14.66 0.56
N ASP A 128 -3.76 -15.81 -0.04
CA ASP A 128 -5.14 -16.29 -0.09
C ASP A 128 -5.62 -16.71 1.31
N GLN A 129 -6.67 -16.05 1.80
CA GLN A 129 -7.26 -16.30 3.12
C GLN A 129 -6.23 -16.15 4.25
N GLN A 130 -5.39 -15.11 4.18
CA GLN A 130 -4.39 -14.79 5.18
C GLN A 130 -4.61 -13.40 5.78
N ASP A 131 -3.94 -13.14 6.90
CA ASP A 131 -3.81 -11.80 7.49
C ASP A 131 -2.77 -11.05 6.67
N VAL A 132 -3.13 -9.88 6.15
CA VAL A 132 -2.25 -9.13 5.23
C VAL A 132 -1.67 -7.91 5.91
N VAL A 133 -0.34 -7.76 5.77
CA VAL A 133 0.39 -6.55 6.12
C VAL A 133 0.75 -5.77 4.86
N MET A 134 0.35 -4.51 4.82
CA MET A 134 0.76 -3.56 3.79
C MET A 134 1.92 -2.70 4.28
N TRP A 135 2.99 -2.68 3.51
CA TRP A 135 4.18 -1.88 3.79
C TRP A 135 4.26 -0.72 2.81
N TYR A 136 3.85 0.47 3.22
CA TYR A 136 3.86 1.66 2.38
C TYR A 136 5.15 2.47 2.55
N LYS A 137 5.81 2.78 1.43
CA LYS A 137 6.97 3.67 1.36
C LYS A 137 6.50 5.12 1.21
N GLN A 138 6.65 5.90 2.27
CA GLN A 138 6.50 7.35 2.24
C GLN A 138 7.88 7.99 2.15
N SER A 139 8.14 8.74 1.08
CA SER A 139 9.43 9.40 0.85
C SER A 139 9.23 10.88 0.50
N TYR A 140 10.24 11.69 0.81
CA TYR A 140 10.28 13.11 0.49
C TYR A 140 11.58 13.40 -0.26
N HIS A 141 11.48 14.11 -1.39
CA HIS A 141 12.65 14.60 -2.11
C HIS A 141 13.03 15.98 -1.57
N HIS A 142 14.04 16.04 -0.71
CA HIS A 142 14.53 17.30 -0.17
C HIS A 142 15.57 17.92 -1.11
N LEU A 143 15.25 19.09 -1.64
CA LEU A 143 16.21 19.98 -2.30
C LEU A 143 16.56 21.11 -1.32
N PRO A 144 17.76 21.08 -0.69
CA PRO A 144 18.12 22.07 0.31
C PRO A 144 18.08 23.49 -0.26
N ARG A 145 17.47 24.40 0.49
CA ARG A 145 17.41 25.84 0.16
C ARG A 145 18.30 26.64 1.11
N SER A 146 18.59 27.89 0.77
CA SER A 146 19.40 28.78 1.61
C SER A 146 18.86 28.92 3.04
N GLU A 147 17.54 28.87 3.18
CA GLU A 147 16.78 28.96 4.42
C GLU A 147 17.00 27.74 5.33
N ASP A 148 17.37 26.59 4.75
CA ASP A 148 17.64 25.35 5.48
C ASP A 148 19.06 25.32 6.09
N SER A 149 19.89 26.34 5.85
CA SER A 149 21.32 26.38 6.21
C SER A 149 21.62 26.19 7.70
N ASN A 150 20.76 26.71 8.57
CA ASN A 150 20.92 26.59 10.03
C ASN A 150 19.92 25.62 10.65
N ARG A 151 18.68 25.59 10.13
CA ARG A 151 17.58 24.74 10.58
C ARG A 151 16.66 24.45 9.42
N ILE A 152 16.34 23.17 9.21
CA ILE A 152 15.31 22.77 8.25
C ILE A 152 13.94 23.10 8.85
N GLY A 153 13.08 23.77 8.07
CA GLY A 153 11.68 24.02 8.48
C GLY A 153 10.85 22.73 8.55
N THR A 154 9.68 22.79 9.18
CA THR A 154 8.79 21.62 9.26
C THR A 154 8.31 21.19 7.88
N VAL A 155 8.51 19.91 7.54
CA VAL A 155 7.99 19.26 6.33
C VAL A 155 6.94 18.23 6.74
N TRP A 156 5.79 18.25 6.07
CA TRP A 156 4.66 17.35 6.34
C TRP A 156 4.55 16.28 5.26
N SER A 157 4.43 15.03 5.67
CA SER A 157 4.11 13.89 4.79
C SER A 157 3.06 13.01 5.46
N SER A 158 2.08 12.57 4.70
CA SER A 158 0.96 11.78 5.21
C SER A 158 0.31 10.93 4.12
N PHE A 159 -0.48 9.97 4.55
CA PHE A 159 -1.38 9.18 3.72
C PHE A 159 -2.67 8.95 4.49
N GLN A 160 -3.68 8.44 3.80
CA GLN A 160 -4.97 8.08 4.36
C GLN A 160 -5.28 6.61 4.04
N LEU A 161 -5.98 5.97 4.97
CA LEU A 161 -6.71 4.74 4.71
C LEU A 161 -8.17 5.11 4.60
N LEU A 162 -8.69 5.14 3.38
CA LEU A 162 -10.05 5.59 3.11
C LEU A 162 -11.00 4.39 3.20
N PRO A 163 -11.99 4.38 4.11
CA PRO A 163 -13.00 3.33 4.13
C PRO A 163 -13.83 3.35 2.84
N ARG A 164 -14.01 2.17 2.26
CA ARG A 164 -14.81 1.92 1.06
C ARG A 164 -15.86 0.87 1.37
N ASP A 165 -17.08 1.12 0.90
CA ASP A 165 -18.22 0.20 1.02
C ASP A 165 -18.68 -0.10 2.47
N TRP A 166 -18.22 0.68 3.45
CA TRP A 166 -18.61 0.57 4.87
C TRP A 166 -20.05 0.97 5.16
N HIS A 167 -20.58 1.92 4.39
CA HIS A 167 -21.94 2.42 4.52
C HIS A 167 -22.60 2.49 3.14
N ALA A 168 -23.90 2.18 3.07
CA ALA A 168 -24.67 2.27 1.83
C ALA A 168 -24.96 3.72 1.41
N THR A 169 -24.81 4.66 2.36
CA THR A 169 -24.97 6.10 2.17
C THR A 169 -23.84 6.82 2.88
N ASN A 170 -23.58 8.07 2.49
CA ASN A 170 -22.66 8.92 3.25
C ASN A 170 -23.17 9.02 4.71
N PRO A 171 -22.35 8.67 5.71
CA PRO A 171 -22.76 8.74 7.11
C PRO A 171 -22.80 10.16 7.70
N PHE A 172 -22.44 11.18 6.91
CA PHE A 172 -22.43 12.60 7.29
C PHE A 172 -23.31 13.46 6.40
#